data_AF-A0A225EG31-F1
#
_entry.id   AF-A0A225EG31-F1
#
_cell.length_a   1.000
_cell.length_b   1.000
_cell.length_c   1.000
_cell.angle_alpha   90.00
_cell.angle_beta   90.00
_cell.angle_gamma   90.00
#
_symmetry.space_group_name_H-M   'P 1'
#
loop_
_entity.id
_entity.type
_entity.pdbx_description
1 polymer ?
#
loop_
_entity_poly.entity_id
_entity_poly.type
_entity_poly.pdbx_seq_one_letter_code
_entity_poly.pdbx_strand_id
1 'polypeptide(L)'
;MSGSDLPDDPRTWPTNPFELLGVPYGAADADIKRAYTRLIRRFKPEHHAEQFRLIREAYEACLRQASWFRVDADAEPEPAPIVVPRDRPTASRSENIEPKRVTPPADEVPIPPPSADPDEAALGSKPEASQPAPESDFGADDASEDERPIPPWRAADRTLQLWALAVGGAEAEAYAGLVEQSRYEPDRVDVPLRLYWLSALNPSLDPTRTRHHWLADALARSNLRGPAVELYRRELETNPDQALYGPYDRLLSVPAVPRDLLTLARCRIVVAGREGRGGAIKSDLAAVKDRVRDYSDSEWLGLVVAAADWGVWTPGGVVEEVCRTELAGLKYLELNHGGLFDRVEDGQAVAAAVLKSKSLPLELVAVVRAFWAGSAVPGRRVMDAAISVIESDPARYLFMFDYVLRESGETVIRLLTRALERYLAGSDTSDETDYPADLIRARARHVRVSGETRSGWFQKQFSERATVLKLLVADAIDPAEFANACFGDPDPRYRALSELVGGDPSLRAVWLAQMAAKV
;
A
#
# COMPACT_ATOMS: atom_id res chain seq x y z
N MET A 1 -35.40 8.90 -6.00
CA MET A 1 -35.38 9.21 -4.56
C MET A 1 -35.14 10.70 -4.41
N SER A 2 -36.18 11.38 -3.92
CA SER A 2 -36.29 12.84 -3.82
C SER A 2 -35.35 13.40 -2.76
N GLY A 3 -34.85 14.61 -2.99
CA GLY A 3 -33.74 15.22 -2.26
C GLY A 3 -33.77 15.01 -0.75
N SER A 4 -32.74 14.33 -0.24
CA SER A 4 -32.44 14.28 1.18
C SER A 4 -32.04 15.68 1.64
N ASP A 5 -32.99 16.42 2.20
CA ASP A 5 -32.69 17.65 2.92
C ASP A 5 -31.89 17.29 4.18
N LEU A 6 -30.60 17.62 4.19
CA LEU A 6 -29.77 17.48 5.38
C LEU A 6 -30.37 18.37 6.49
N PRO A 7 -30.46 17.87 7.75
CA PRO A 7 -30.86 18.67 8.89
C PRO A 7 -29.93 19.88 9.10
N ASP A 8 -30.40 20.92 9.79
CA ASP A 8 -29.56 22.10 10.06
C ASP A 8 -28.46 21.83 11.12
N ASP A 9 -28.67 20.82 11.99
CA ASP A 9 -27.71 20.39 13.00
C ASP A 9 -26.66 19.42 12.41
N PRO A 10 -25.37 19.82 12.28
CA PRO A 10 -24.32 18.99 11.70
C PRO A 10 -24.04 17.71 12.48
N ARG A 11 -24.42 17.63 13.76
CA ARG A 11 -24.19 16.44 14.60
C ARG A 11 -25.05 15.25 14.18
N THR A 12 -26.11 15.50 13.43
CA THR A 12 -27.03 14.47 12.93
C THR A 12 -26.69 14.00 11.52
N TRP A 13 -25.64 14.54 10.92
CA TRP A 13 -25.26 14.21 9.55
C TRP A 13 -24.62 12.82 9.46
N PRO A 14 -24.81 12.11 8.32
CA PRO A 14 -24.14 10.84 8.09
C PRO A 14 -22.63 10.98 8.12
N THR A 15 -21.93 10.02 8.74
CA THR A 15 -20.46 9.96 8.75
C THR A 15 -19.89 9.53 7.39
N ASN A 16 -20.68 8.83 6.57
CA ASN A 16 -20.29 8.40 5.23
C ASN A 16 -20.27 9.60 4.26
N PRO A 17 -19.13 9.91 3.61
CA PRO A 17 -19.01 11.09 2.75
C PRO A 17 -19.94 11.07 1.53
N PHE A 18 -20.25 9.89 0.97
CA PHE A 18 -21.16 9.75 -0.17
C PHE A 18 -22.62 10.01 0.23
N GLU A 19 -23.03 9.48 1.37
CA GLU A 19 -24.36 9.70 1.94
C GLU A 19 -24.58 11.17 2.33
N LEU A 20 -23.57 11.81 2.93
CA LEU A 20 -23.61 13.24 3.27
C LEU A 20 -23.82 14.10 2.02
N LEU A 21 -23.11 13.81 0.92
CA LEU A 21 -23.31 14.52 -0.35
C LEU A 21 -24.61 14.14 -1.07
N GLY A 22 -25.28 13.06 -0.65
CA GLY A 22 -26.46 12.50 -1.29
C GLY A 22 -26.17 11.97 -2.70
N VAL A 23 -25.02 11.29 -2.86
CA VAL A 23 -24.61 10.65 -4.12
C VAL A 23 -24.38 9.15 -3.88
N PRO A 24 -24.66 8.28 -4.87
CA PRO A 24 -24.38 6.86 -4.74
C PRO A 24 -22.88 6.58 -4.64
N TYR A 25 -22.52 5.45 -4.02
CA TYR A 25 -21.15 4.97 -4.01
C TYR A 25 -20.69 4.68 -5.45
N GLY A 26 -19.59 5.31 -5.89
CA GLY A 26 -19.13 5.24 -7.28
C GLY A 26 -19.71 6.31 -8.22
N ALA A 27 -20.38 7.35 -7.70
CA ALA A 27 -20.81 8.49 -8.50
C ALA A 27 -19.64 9.13 -9.27
N ALA A 28 -19.87 9.56 -10.51
CA ALA A 28 -18.87 10.25 -11.31
C ALA A 28 -18.48 11.61 -10.70
N ASP A 29 -17.26 12.08 -10.95
CA ASP A 29 -16.79 13.39 -10.44
C ASP A 29 -17.74 14.54 -10.76
N ALA A 30 -18.41 14.50 -11.90
CA ALA A 30 -19.38 15.52 -12.29
C ALA A 30 -20.57 15.57 -11.31
N ASP A 31 -21.06 14.41 -10.87
CA ASP A 31 -22.17 14.32 -9.93
C ASP A 31 -21.74 14.66 -8.51
N ILE A 32 -20.53 14.24 -8.10
CA ILE A 32 -19.92 14.66 -6.83
C ILE A 32 -19.78 16.19 -6.78
N LYS A 33 -19.29 16.81 -7.87
CA LYS A 33 -19.17 18.28 -7.98
C LYS A 33 -20.53 18.98 -7.98
N ARG A 34 -21.54 18.44 -8.66
CA ARG A 34 -22.91 18.98 -8.67
C ARG A 34 -23.52 18.94 -7.27
N ALA A 35 -23.38 17.82 -6.56
CA ALA A 35 -23.86 17.64 -5.20
C ALA A 35 -23.18 18.61 -4.22
N TYR A 36 -21.85 18.73 -4.29
CA TYR A 36 -21.08 19.71 -3.53
C TYR A 36 -21.56 21.15 -3.80
N THR A 37 -21.69 21.53 -5.08
CA THR A 37 -22.14 22.88 -5.48
C THR A 37 -23.55 23.19 -4.98
N ARG A 38 -24.43 22.19 -4.95
CA ARG A 38 -25.79 22.31 -4.40
C ARG A 38 -25.76 22.56 -2.89
N LEU A 39 -24.91 21.83 -2.15
CA LEU A 39 -24.80 21.96 -0.70
C LEU A 39 -24.18 23.30 -0.27
N ILE A 40 -23.11 23.77 -0.93
CA ILE A 40 -22.49 25.06 -0.59
C ILE A 40 -23.36 26.27 -0.91
N ARG A 41 -24.33 26.15 -1.84
CA ARG A 41 -25.32 27.21 -2.11
C ARG A 41 -26.32 27.34 -0.96
N ARG A 42 -26.62 26.24 -0.27
CA ARG A 42 -27.51 26.20 0.90
C ARG A 42 -26.74 26.60 2.16
N PHE A 43 -25.62 25.95 2.44
CA PHE A 43 -24.78 26.18 3.61
C PHE A 43 -23.65 27.15 3.26
N LYS A 44 -24.01 28.43 3.18
CA LYS A 44 -23.05 29.50 2.92
C LYS A 44 -22.01 29.60 4.05
N PRO A 45 -20.70 29.71 3.75
CA PRO A 45 -19.65 29.72 4.76
C PRO A 45 -19.78 30.89 5.77
N GLU A 46 -20.42 32.00 5.37
CA GLU A 46 -20.64 33.16 6.24
C GLU A 46 -21.64 32.88 7.37
N HIS A 47 -22.56 31.92 7.18
CA HIS A 47 -23.61 31.59 8.15
C HIS A 47 -23.45 30.20 8.76
N HIS A 48 -22.76 29.30 8.06
CA HIS A 48 -22.70 27.86 8.37
C HIS A 48 -21.26 27.33 8.20
N ALA A 49 -20.29 27.94 8.89
CA ALA A 49 -18.87 27.62 8.74
C ALA A 49 -18.55 26.15 9.06
N GLU A 50 -19.18 25.58 10.09
CA GLU A 50 -18.95 24.20 10.50
C GLU A 50 -19.52 23.20 9.48
N GLN A 51 -20.77 23.41 9.04
CA GLN A 51 -21.41 22.64 7.96
C GLN A 51 -20.57 22.68 6.69
N PHE A 52 -20.09 23.86 6.31
CA PHE A 52 -19.27 24.05 5.12
C PHE A 52 -17.96 23.25 5.20
N ARG A 53 -17.30 23.25 6.37
CA ARG A 53 -16.10 22.44 6.62
C ARG A 53 -16.38 20.96 6.39
N LEU A 54 -17.44 20.41 6.98
CA LEU A 54 -17.82 19.00 6.84
C LEU A 54 -18.19 18.63 5.39
N ILE A 55 -18.95 19.48 4.69
CA ILE A 55 -19.29 19.29 3.27
C ILE A 55 -18.03 19.25 2.40
N ARG A 56 -17.06 20.13 2.68
CA ARG A 56 -15.78 20.18 1.96
C ARG A 56 -14.93 18.93 2.22
N GLU A 57 -14.81 18.52 3.47
CA GLU A 57 -14.09 17.29 3.85
C GLU A 57 -14.71 16.06 3.15
N ALA A 58 -16.04 15.95 3.13
CA ALA A 58 -16.76 14.88 2.44
C ALA A 58 -16.55 14.92 0.92
N TYR A 59 -16.54 16.10 0.30
CA TYR A 59 -16.22 16.27 -1.12
C TYR A 59 -14.80 15.81 -1.46
N GLU A 60 -13.80 16.21 -0.67
CA GLU A 60 -12.42 15.80 -0.88
C GLU A 60 -12.23 14.29 -0.66
N ALA A 61 -12.92 13.72 0.33
CA ALA A 61 -12.94 12.27 0.56
C ALA A 61 -13.57 11.50 -0.61
N CYS A 62 -14.73 11.96 -1.09
CA CYS A 62 -15.41 11.40 -2.26
C CYS A 62 -14.53 11.47 -3.52
N LEU A 63 -13.87 12.60 -3.79
CA LEU A 63 -12.96 12.70 -4.95
C LEU A 63 -11.76 11.79 -4.82
N ARG A 64 -11.16 11.72 -3.61
CA ARG A 64 -10.08 10.76 -3.36
C ARG A 64 -10.57 9.37 -3.68
N GLN A 65 -11.69 8.90 -3.10
CA GLN A 65 -12.25 7.56 -3.29
C GLN A 65 -12.74 7.27 -4.71
N ALA A 66 -13.44 8.20 -5.36
CA ALA A 66 -13.91 8.05 -6.74
C ALA A 66 -12.76 7.91 -7.74
N SER A 67 -11.61 8.56 -7.47
CA SER A 67 -10.40 8.38 -8.27
C SER A 67 -9.84 6.95 -8.22
N TRP A 68 -10.21 6.15 -7.20
CA TRP A 68 -9.85 4.72 -7.12
C TRP A 68 -10.80 3.84 -7.94
N PHE A 69 -12.07 4.24 -8.08
CA PHE A 69 -13.09 3.44 -8.78
C PHE A 69 -13.22 3.77 -10.27
N ARG A 70 -12.53 4.80 -10.75
CA ARG A 70 -12.33 5.03 -12.19
C ARG A 70 -11.44 3.94 -12.78
N VAL A 71 -12.04 2.78 -13.02
CA VAL A 71 -11.62 1.89 -14.09
C VAL A 71 -12.28 2.46 -15.35
N ASP A 72 -11.48 3.08 -16.20
CA ASP A 72 -11.80 3.77 -17.45
C ASP A 72 -13.02 3.24 -18.24
N ALA A 73 -14.23 3.61 -17.81
CA ALA A 73 -15.46 3.36 -18.58
C ALA A 73 -15.70 4.42 -19.68
N ASP A 74 -15.05 5.59 -19.56
CA ASP A 74 -15.18 6.72 -20.50
C ASP A 74 -13.88 7.01 -21.29
N ALA A 75 -12.87 6.13 -21.21
CA ALA A 75 -11.82 6.15 -22.23
C ALA A 75 -12.47 5.61 -23.50
N GLU A 76 -13.14 6.49 -24.26
CA GLU A 76 -13.33 6.27 -25.70
C GLU A 76 -12.00 5.72 -26.22
N PRO A 77 -11.99 4.54 -26.87
CA PRO A 77 -10.76 3.95 -27.37
C PRO A 77 -10.08 5.02 -28.22
N GLU A 78 -8.95 5.53 -27.72
CA GLU A 78 -8.16 6.54 -28.41
C GLU A 78 -7.97 6.01 -29.83
N PRO A 79 -8.46 6.71 -30.88
CA PRO A 79 -8.43 6.17 -32.23
C PRO A 79 -6.97 5.84 -32.53
N ALA A 80 -6.73 4.56 -32.83
CA ALA A 80 -5.39 4.01 -33.01
C ALA A 80 -4.53 5.03 -33.76
N PRO A 81 -3.34 5.39 -33.25
CA PRO A 81 -2.55 6.46 -33.82
C PRO A 81 -2.41 6.20 -35.32
N ILE A 82 -2.96 7.11 -36.12
CA ILE A 82 -2.79 7.09 -37.57
C ILE A 82 -1.28 7.11 -37.76
N VAL A 83 -0.73 5.97 -38.17
CA VAL A 83 0.69 5.83 -38.51
C VAL A 83 0.89 6.68 -39.75
N VAL A 84 1.16 7.98 -39.54
CA VAL A 84 1.66 8.84 -40.60
C VAL A 84 3.02 8.26 -40.98
N PRO A 85 3.21 7.79 -42.23
CA PRO A 85 4.51 7.31 -42.67
C PRO A 85 5.50 8.46 -42.49
N ARG A 86 6.40 8.35 -41.51
CA ARG A 86 7.53 9.27 -41.40
C ARG A 86 8.41 9.03 -42.62
N ASP A 87 8.42 10.00 -43.53
CA ASP A 87 9.38 10.09 -44.60
C ASP A 87 10.79 9.90 -44.01
N ARG A 88 11.45 8.85 -44.49
CA ARG A 88 12.83 8.53 -44.11
C ARG A 88 13.72 9.70 -44.52
N PRO A 89 14.53 10.27 -43.62
CA PRO A 89 15.65 11.09 -44.02
C PRO A 89 16.64 10.20 -44.77
N THR A 90 16.93 10.57 -46.02
CA THR A 90 18.05 10.07 -46.81
C THR A 90 19.35 10.36 -46.06
N ALA A 91 19.82 9.38 -45.28
CA ALA A 91 21.09 9.47 -44.59
C ALA A 91 22.24 9.18 -45.56
N SER A 92 23.14 10.15 -45.59
CA SER A 92 24.41 10.17 -46.30
C SER A 92 25.28 8.95 -46.03
N ARG A 93 25.87 8.50 -47.13
CA ARG A 93 27.05 7.65 -47.30
C ARG A 93 28.18 8.01 -46.33
N SER A 94 28.46 7.12 -45.38
CA SER A 94 29.72 7.09 -44.63
C SER A 94 30.31 5.67 -44.66
N GLU A 95 31.42 5.59 -45.39
CA GLU A 95 32.64 4.81 -45.15
C GLU A 95 32.56 3.46 -44.41
N ASN A 96 32.52 2.43 -45.25
CA ASN A 96 33.27 1.18 -45.21
C ASN A 96 34.34 1.04 -44.09
N ILE A 97 34.00 0.30 -43.02
CA ILE A 97 34.96 -0.40 -42.17
C ILE A 97 34.56 -1.88 -42.16
N GLU A 98 35.45 -2.71 -42.68
CA GLU A 98 35.32 -4.15 -42.90
C GLU A 98 35.64 -4.92 -41.61
N PRO A 99 34.70 -5.69 -41.01
CA PRO A 99 35.03 -6.58 -39.91
C PRO A 99 35.32 -8.00 -40.41
N LYS A 100 36.50 -8.46 -39.96
CA LYS A 100 37.11 -9.78 -40.12
C LYS A 100 36.14 -10.90 -39.67
N ARG A 101 35.76 -11.80 -40.59
CA ARG A 101 35.02 -13.05 -40.32
C ARG A 101 35.84 -13.95 -39.38
N VAL A 102 35.26 -14.30 -38.24
CA VAL A 102 35.66 -15.45 -37.42
C VAL A 102 34.65 -16.56 -37.67
N THR A 103 35.13 -17.69 -38.19
CA THR A 103 34.42 -18.94 -38.42
C THR A 103 34.13 -19.66 -37.10
N PRO A 104 32.90 -20.16 -36.86
CA PRO A 104 32.64 -21.16 -35.82
C PRO A 104 32.89 -22.58 -36.36
N PRO A 105 33.45 -23.50 -35.56
CA PRO A 105 33.56 -24.91 -35.92
C PRO A 105 32.25 -25.66 -35.72
N ALA A 106 31.96 -26.53 -36.68
CA ALA A 106 30.86 -27.46 -36.71
C ALA A 106 31.17 -28.71 -35.87
N ASP A 107 30.25 -29.11 -35.01
CA ASP A 107 30.10 -30.48 -34.51
C ASP A 107 28.60 -30.82 -34.53
N GLU A 108 28.18 -31.45 -35.63
CA GLU A 108 26.87 -32.09 -35.80
C GLU A 108 26.95 -33.52 -35.26
N VAL A 109 26.13 -33.83 -34.26
CA VAL A 109 25.85 -35.21 -33.84
C VAL A 109 24.44 -35.58 -34.34
N PRO A 110 24.29 -36.66 -35.13
CA PRO A 110 22.99 -37.06 -35.68
C PRO A 110 22.17 -37.84 -34.66
N ILE A 111 20.94 -37.39 -34.41
CA ILE A 111 19.90 -38.13 -33.66
C ILE A 111 19.03 -38.89 -34.68
N PRO A 112 18.86 -40.22 -34.56
CA PRO A 112 17.98 -40.98 -35.43
C PRO A 112 16.49 -40.83 -35.03
N PRO A 113 15.54 -40.91 -36.00
CA PRO A 113 14.12 -40.81 -35.73
C PRO A 113 13.53 -42.13 -35.21
N PRO A 114 12.53 -42.11 -34.31
CA PRO A 114 11.70 -43.28 -34.06
C PRO A 114 10.51 -43.34 -35.02
N SER A 115 10.33 -44.56 -35.52
CA SER A 115 9.37 -45.11 -36.45
C SER A 115 7.91 -44.83 -36.15
N ALA A 116 7.14 -44.67 -37.23
CA ALA A 116 5.71 -44.96 -37.29
C ALA A 116 5.48 -46.48 -37.31
N ASP A 117 4.42 -46.97 -36.64
CA ASP A 117 3.33 -47.73 -37.29
C ASP A 117 2.24 -48.15 -36.27
N PRO A 118 1.06 -48.59 -36.76
CA PRO A 118 -0.26 -48.32 -36.16
C PRO A 118 -0.82 -49.52 -35.39
N ASP A 119 -1.81 -49.27 -34.53
CA ASP A 119 -2.74 -50.31 -34.07
C ASP A 119 -4.18 -49.93 -34.41
N GLU A 120 -4.67 -50.69 -35.38
CA GLU A 120 -6.02 -50.77 -35.91
C GLU A 120 -6.73 -51.91 -35.15
N ALA A 121 -7.72 -51.60 -34.32
CA ALA A 121 -8.56 -52.63 -33.71
C ALA A 121 -10.03 -52.19 -33.67
N ALA A 122 -10.82 -52.96 -34.42
CA ALA A 122 -12.25 -52.86 -34.64
C ALA A 122 -13.10 -53.01 -33.39
N LEU A 123 -14.35 -52.53 -33.47
CA LEU A 123 -15.64 -53.02 -32.92
C LEU A 123 -16.60 -51.80 -33.01
N GLY A 124 -17.58 -51.70 -33.91
CA GLY A 124 -18.58 -52.69 -34.29
C GLY A 124 -19.77 -52.59 -33.34
N SER A 125 -20.82 -51.83 -33.70
CA SER A 125 -22.24 -52.11 -33.36
C SER A 125 -23.20 -51.05 -33.93
N LYS A 126 -24.03 -51.52 -34.86
CA LYS A 126 -25.27 -50.94 -35.42
C LYS A 126 -26.45 -51.47 -34.57
N PRO A 127 -27.54 -50.72 -34.34
CA PRO A 127 -28.83 -51.00 -35.03
C PRO A 127 -29.58 -49.67 -35.33
N GLU A 128 -30.28 -49.41 -36.44
CA GLU A 128 -31.34 -50.08 -37.20
C GLU A 128 -32.69 -50.28 -36.46
N ALA A 129 -33.55 -49.25 -36.64
CA ALA A 129 -34.95 -49.30 -37.08
C ALA A 129 -36.12 -49.13 -36.08
N SER A 130 -37.03 -48.25 -36.53
CA SER A 130 -38.51 -48.27 -36.41
C SER A 130 -39.21 -47.38 -35.37
N GLN A 131 -39.70 -46.23 -35.88
CA GLN A 131 -41.07 -45.64 -35.88
C GLN A 131 -42.20 -46.31 -35.04
N PRO A 132 -43.35 -45.65 -34.72
CA PRO A 132 -43.98 -44.52 -35.43
C PRO A 132 -44.62 -43.39 -34.56
N ALA A 133 -45.14 -42.39 -35.27
CA ALA A 133 -45.98 -41.27 -34.81
C ALA A 133 -47.29 -41.70 -34.11
N PRO A 134 -47.93 -40.74 -33.44
CA PRO A 134 -49.36 -40.54 -33.71
C PRO A 134 -49.70 -39.07 -33.99
N GLU A 135 -50.58 -38.92 -34.97
CA GLU A 135 -51.41 -37.75 -35.20
C GLU A 135 -52.34 -37.55 -33.99
N SER A 136 -52.38 -36.35 -33.42
CA SER A 136 -53.56 -35.90 -32.66
C SER A 136 -53.85 -34.44 -32.97
N ASP A 137 -54.84 -34.30 -33.84
CA ASP A 137 -55.60 -33.10 -34.16
C ASP A 137 -56.61 -32.85 -33.02
N PHE A 138 -56.47 -31.75 -32.26
CA PHE A 138 -57.55 -31.09 -31.52
C PHE A 138 -57.14 -29.64 -31.23
N GLY A 139 -57.84 -28.71 -31.87
CA GLY A 139 -57.69 -27.28 -31.67
C GLY A 139 -58.38 -26.75 -30.41
N ALA A 140 -57.87 -25.62 -29.94
CA ALA A 140 -58.55 -24.48 -29.31
C ALA A 140 -57.41 -23.55 -28.85
N ASP A 141 -57.08 -22.50 -29.60
CA ASP A 141 -57.57 -21.15 -29.30
C ASP A 141 -57.53 -20.84 -27.79
N ASP A 142 -56.33 -20.59 -27.27
CA ASP A 142 -56.18 -19.68 -26.14
C ASP A 142 -54.86 -18.90 -26.27
N ALA A 143 -54.95 -17.60 -26.04
CA ALA A 143 -54.01 -16.58 -26.45
C ALA A 143 -52.59 -16.80 -25.88
N SER A 144 -51.67 -17.27 -26.72
CA SER A 144 -50.23 -17.25 -26.46
C SER A 144 -49.71 -15.82 -26.59
N GLU A 145 -49.81 -15.05 -25.51
CA GLU A 145 -49.03 -13.83 -25.35
C GLU A 145 -47.54 -14.19 -25.39
N ASP A 146 -46.91 -13.87 -26.53
CA ASP A 146 -45.55 -13.37 -26.60
C ASP A 146 -44.43 -14.32 -26.09
N GLU A 147 -44.27 -15.49 -26.71
CA GLU A 147 -42.99 -16.22 -26.77
C GLU A 147 -41.97 -15.41 -27.60
N ARG A 148 -41.53 -14.27 -27.06
CA ARG A 148 -40.34 -13.62 -27.60
C ARG A 148 -39.16 -14.55 -27.33
N PRO A 149 -38.38 -14.97 -28.34
CA PRO A 149 -37.19 -15.78 -28.12
C PRO A 149 -36.33 -15.05 -27.10
N ILE A 150 -36.10 -15.72 -25.96
CA ILE A 150 -35.22 -15.21 -24.92
C ILE A 150 -33.90 -14.89 -25.65
N PRO A 151 -33.44 -13.62 -25.63
CA PRO A 151 -32.26 -13.26 -26.37
C PRO A 151 -31.08 -14.15 -25.97
N PRO A 152 -30.21 -14.57 -26.91
CA PRO A 152 -29.11 -15.51 -26.67
C PRO A 152 -28.09 -15.05 -25.60
N TRP A 153 -28.16 -13.79 -25.15
CA TRP A 153 -27.40 -13.30 -24.01
C TRP A 153 -27.90 -13.77 -22.63
N ARG A 154 -28.98 -14.58 -22.55
CA ARG A 154 -29.34 -15.39 -21.36
C ARG A 154 -28.81 -16.83 -21.40
N ALA A 155 -27.89 -17.17 -22.30
CA ALA A 155 -26.95 -18.25 -21.98
C ALA A 155 -26.18 -17.77 -20.75
N ALA A 156 -26.63 -18.18 -19.54
CA ALA A 156 -26.17 -17.63 -18.28
C ALA A 156 -24.63 -17.59 -18.27
N ASP A 157 -24.04 -16.45 -17.87
CA ASP A 157 -22.58 -16.24 -17.89
C ASP A 157 -21.89 -17.51 -17.36
N ARG A 158 -21.19 -18.22 -18.26
CA ARG A 158 -20.58 -19.53 -17.96
C ARG A 158 -19.67 -19.41 -16.74
N THR A 159 -19.03 -18.26 -16.56
CA THR A 159 -18.20 -17.95 -15.39
C THR A 159 -19.02 -17.92 -14.09
N LEU A 160 -20.22 -17.35 -14.10
CA LEU A 160 -21.13 -17.36 -12.94
C LEU A 160 -21.67 -18.77 -12.65
N GLN A 161 -21.97 -19.57 -13.68
CA GLN A 161 -22.38 -20.96 -13.49
C GLN A 161 -21.28 -21.80 -12.84
N LEU A 162 -20.05 -21.69 -13.36
CA LEU A 162 -18.89 -22.38 -12.79
C LEU A 162 -18.61 -21.92 -11.35
N TRP A 163 -18.77 -20.62 -11.08
CA TRP A 163 -18.65 -20.12 -9.71
C TRP A 163 -19.73 -20.67 -8.78
N ALA A 164 -20.98 -20.79 -9.26
CA ALA A 164 -22.06 -21.39 -8.49
C ALA A 164 -21.77 -22.87 -8.18
N LEU A 165 -21.16 -23.62 -9.10
CA LEU A 165 -20.70 -25.00 -8.85
C LEU A 165 -19.67 -25.06 -7.72
N ALA A 166 -18.69 -24.14 -7.70
CA ALA A 166 -17.71 -24.06 -6.61
C ALA A 166 -18.40 -23.80 -5.26
N VAL A 167 -19.32 -22.83 -5.22
CA VAL A 167 -20.10 -22.53 -4.00
C VAL A 167 -20.95 -23.72 -3.55
N GLY A 168 -21.40 -24.55 -4.50
CA GLY A 168 -22.11 -25.81 -4.24
C GLY A 168 -21.22 -26.98 -3.78
N GLY A 169 -19.92 -26.78 -3.60
CA GLY A 169 -18.95 -27.80 -3.16
C GLY A 169 -18.28 -28.58 -4.30
N ALA A 170 -18.60 -28.31 -5.56
CA ALA A 170 -17.97 -28.93 -6.73
C ALA A 170 -16.71 -28.15 -7.18
N GLU A 171 -15.80 -27.86 -6.24
CA GLU A 171 -14.64 -26.98 -6.45
C GLU A 171 -13.71 -27.45 -7.58
N ALA A 172 -13.47 -28.76 -7.69
CA ALA A 172 -12.57 -29.33 -8.71
C ALA A 172 -13.12 -29.18 -10.13
N GLU A 173 -14.43 -29.41 -10.30
CA GLU A 173 -15.11 -29.23 -11.58
C GLU A 173 -15.17 -27.74 -11.96
N ALA A 174 -15.55 -26.89 -11.02
CA ALA A 174 -15.56 -25.44 -11.19
C ALA A 174 -14.17 -24.90 -11.57
N TYR A 175 -13.12 -25.37 -10.89
CA TYR A 175 -11.75 -24.99 -11.18
C TYR A 175 -11.35 -25.40 -12.60
N ALA A 176 -11.56 -26.67 -12.98
CA ALA A 176 -11.24 -27.15 -14.32
C ALA A 176 -11.96 -26.34 -15.40
N GLY A 177 -13.26 -26.07 -15.20
CA GLY A 177 -14.05 -25.26 -16.12
C GLY A 177 -13.60 -23.80 -16.18
N LEU A 178 -13.19 -23.19 -15.06
CA LEU A 178 -12.65 -21.82 -15.06
C LEU A 178 -11.27 -21.74 -15.71
N VAL A 179 -10.42 -22.75 -15.57
CA VAL A 179 -9.13 -22.86 -16.28
C VAL A 179 -9.36 -22.96 -17.79
N GLU A 180 -10.36 -23.74 -18.20
CA GLU A 180 -10.77 -23.82 -19.60
C GLU A 180 -11.29 -22.45 -20.09
N GLN A 181 -12.20 -21.84 -19.33
CA GLN A 181 -12.74 -20.51 -19.63
C GLN A 181 -11.64 -19.45 -19.75
N SER A 182 -10.61 -19.48 -18.89
CA SER A 182 -9.51 -18.51 -18.93
C SER A 182 -8.67 -18.59 -20.20
N ARG A 183 -8.70 -19.74 -20.91
CA ARG A 183 -8.04 -19.94 -22.21
C ARG A 183 -8.91 -19.44 -23.35
N TYR A 184 -10.23 -19.64 -23.27
CA TYR A 184 -11.19 -19.18 -24.28
C TYR A 184 -11.41 -17.66 -24.24
N GLU A 185 -11.45 -17.07 -23.04
CA GLU A 185 -11.67 -15.64 -22.82
C GLU A 185 -10.46 -15.02 -22.10
N PRO A 186 -9.33 -14.82 -22.81
CA PRO A 186 -8.10 -14.32 -22.21
C PRO A 186 -8.26 -12.91 -21.61
N ASP A 187 -9.17 -12.08 -22.13
CA ASP A 187 -9.34 -10.70 -21.69
C ASP A 187 -10.17 -10.57 -20.41
N ARG A 188 -10.83 -11.65 -19.95
CA ARG A 188 -11.64 -11.61 -18.72
C ARG A 188 -10.79 -11.70 -17.47
N VAL A 189 -10.64 -10.56 -16.78
CA VAL A 189 -9.90 -10.42 -15.52
C VAL A 189 -10.58 -11.15 -14.35
N ASP A 190 -11.89 -11.30 -14.38
CA ASP A 190 -12.66 -11.88 -13.28
C ASP A 190 -12.53 -13.41 -13.18
N VAL A 191 -12.13 -14.08 -14.26
CA VAL A 191 -11.86 -15.53 -14.27
C VAL A 191 -10.61 -15.89 -13.44
N PRO A 192 -9.40 -15.32 -13.68
CA PRO A 192 -8.22 -15.61 -12.88
C PRO A 192 -8.35 -15.14 -11.42
N LEU A 193 -9.15 -14.10 -11.13
CA LEU A 193 -9.44 -13.73 -9.73
C LEU A 193 -10.26 -14.80 -8.99
N ARG A 194 -11.21 -15.46 -9.66
CA ARG A 194 -11.94 -16.61 -9.07
C ARG A 194 -11.02 -17.81 -8.89
N LEU A 195 -10.16 -18.09 -9.86
CA LEU A 195 -9.15 -19.16 -9.76
C LEU A 195 -8.14 -18.91 -8.64
N TYR A 196 -7.78 -17.65 -8.38
CA TYR A 196 -6.98 -17.25 -7.21
C TYR A 196 -7.67 -17.69 -5.92
N TRP A 197 -8.97 -17.37 -5.74
CA TRP A 197 -9.69 -17.70 -4.52
C TRP A 197 -9.87 -19.22 -4.33
N LEU A 198 -10.19 -19.95 -5.38
CA LEU A 198 -10.27 -21.42 -5.32
C LEU A 198 -8.92 -22.04 -4.94
N SER A 199 -7.83 -21.57 -5.54
CA SER A 199 -6.48 -22.06 -5.22
C SER A 199 -6.02 -21.65 -3.83
N ALA A 200 -6.51 -20.52 -3.31
CA ALA A 200 -6.20 -20.06 -1.96
C ALA A 200 -6.91 -20.90 -0.89
N LEU A 201 -8.14 -21.33 -1.16
CA LEU A 201 -8.94 -22.17 -0.26
C LEU A 201 -8.56 -23.65 -0.37
N ASN A 202 -8.26 -24.11 -1.58
CA ASN A 202 -7.92 -25.50 -1.85
C ASN A 202 -6.69 -25.60 -2.78
N PRO A 203 -5.47 -25.57 -2.21
CA PRO A 203 -4.23 -25.65 -2.98
C PRO A 203 -4.03 -26.98 -3.72
N SER A 204 -4.80 -28.03 -3.38
CA SER A 204 -4.68 -29.35 -4.02
C SER A 204 -5.31 -29.43 -5.41
N LEU A 205 -6.11 -28.42 -5.80
CA LEU A 205 -6.79 -28.35 -7.09
C LEU A 205 -5.83 -28.31 -8.28
N ASP A 206 -4.65 -27.70 -8.11
CA ASP A 206 -3.60 -27.66 -9.13
C ASP A 206 -2.21 -27.68 -8.48
N PRO A 207 -1.49 -28.81 -8.51
CA PRO A 207 -0.17 -28.91 -7.90
C PRO A 207 0.90 -28.11 -8.67
N THR A 208 0.61 -27.66 -9.90
CA THR A 208 1.55 -26.94 -10.75
C THR A 208 1.43 -25.42 -10.61
N ARG A 209 0.22 -24.91 -10.35
CA ARG A 209 -0.05 -23.47 -10.25
C ARG A 209 -0.58 -23.12 -8.87
N THR A 210 0.16 -22.26 -8.19
CA THR A 210 -0.28 -21.63 -6.94
C THR A 210 -1.26 -20.49 -7.21
N ARG A 211 -1.98 -20.02 -6.17
CA ARG A 211 -2.81 -18.80 -6.24
C ARG A 211 -2.06 -17.59 -6.81
N HIS A 212 -0.74 -17.50 -6.57
CA HIS A 212 0.09 -16.40 -7.05
C HIS A 212 0.22 -16.36 -8.59
N HIS A 213 0.16 -17.51 -9.26
CA HIS A 213 0.13 -17.56 -10.72
C HIS A 213 -1.14 -16.92 -11.27
N TRP A 214 -2.28 -17.21 -10.65
CA TRP A 214 -3.56 -16.64 -11.06
C TRP A 214 -3.66 -15.14 -10.77
N LEU A 215 -3.12 -14.69 -9.65
CA LEU A 215 -3.06 -13.25 -9.38
C LEU A 215 -2.14 -12.51 -10.35
N ALA A 216 -0.98 -13.07 -10.69
CA ALA A 216 -0.10 -12.50 -11.71
C ALA A 216 -0.79 -12.40 -13.08
N ASP A 217 -1.54 -13.44 -13.48
CA ASP A 217 -2.33 -13.45 -14.71
C ASP A 217 -3.45 -12.38 -14.68
N ALA A 218 -4.18 -12.27 -13.57
CA ALA A 218 -5.20 -11.24 -13.39
C ALA A 218 -4.62 -9.82 -13.47
N LEU A 219 -3.44 -9.59 -12.88
CA LEU A 219 -2.75 -8.30 -12.96
C LEU A 219 -2.30 -7.98 -14.38
N ALA A 220 -1.78 -8.96 -15.12
CA ALA A 220 -1.36 -8.78 -16.50
C ALA A 220 -2.56 -8.42 -17.40
N ARG A 221 -3.67 -9.18 -17.30
CA ARG A 221 -4.89 -8.95 -18.08
C ARG A 221 -5.59 -7.63 -17.74
N SER A 222 -5.51 -7.20 -16.49
CA SER A 222 -6.09 -5.92 -16.06
C SER A 222 -5.19 -4.71 -16.36
N ASN A 223 -4.04 -4.90 -17.01
CA ASN A 223 -3.03 -3.86 -17.20
C ASN A 223 -2.67 -3.16 -15.89
N LEU A 224 -2.53 -3.95 -14.81
CA LEU A 224 -2.18 -3.47 -13.46
C LEU A 224 -3.22 -2.50 -12.89
N ARG A 225 -4.52 -2.80 -13.03
CA ARG A 225 -5.63 -1.99 -12.52
C ARG A 225 -6.67 -2.79 -11.77
N GLY A 226 -7.54 -2.08 -11.06
CA GLY A 226 -8.74 -2.64 -10.44
C GLY A 226 -8.45 -3.59 -9.27
N PRO A 227 -9.36 -4.54 -8.98
CA PRO A 227 -9.30 -5.38 -7.78
C PRO A 227 -8.05 -6.26 -7.66
N ALA A 228 -7.43 -6.64 -8.79
CA ALA A 228 -6.21 -7.46 -8.78
C ALA A 228 -5.04 -6.74 -8.10
N VAL A 229 -4.90 -5.43 -8.30
CA VAL A 229 -3.83 -4.61 -7.68
C VAL A 229 -3.99 -4.53 -6.18
N GLU A 230 -5.23 -4.35 -5.70
CA GLU A 230 -5.54 -4.32 -4.28
C GLU A 230 -5.19 -5.66 -3.62
N LEU A 231 -5.62 -6.76 -4.25
CA LEU A 231 -5.32 -8.11 -3.76
C LEU A 231 -3.81 -8.38 -3.74
N TYR A 232 -3.08 -7.92 -4.76
CA TYR A 232 -1.63 -8.03 -4.79
C TYR A 232 -0.93 -7.19 -3.73
N ARG A 233 -1.44 -5.99 -3.40
CA ARG A 233 -0.92 -5.19 -2.29
C ARG A 233 -1.04 -5.93 -0.96
N ARG A 234 -2.18 -6.60 -0.74
CA ARG A 234 -2.38 -7.45 0.45
C ARG A 234 -1.44 -8.65 0.49
N GLU A 235 -1.15 -9.26 -0.66
CA GLU A 235 -0.15 -10.33 -0.75
C GLU A 235 1.27 -9.82 -0.51
N LEU A 236 1.63 -8.63 -0.98
CA LEU A 236 2.90 -7.98 -0.63
C LEU A 236 3.02 -7.74 0.88
N GLU A 237 1.93 -7.37 1.55
CA GLU A 237 1.92 -7.16 2.99
C GLU A 237 2.00 -8.47 3.78
N THR A 238 1.28 -9.50 3.34
CA THR A 238 1.11 -10.77 4.08
C THR A 238 2.22 -11.77 3.77
N ASN A 239 2.62 -11.90 2.51
CA ASN A 239 3.57 -12.90 2.00
C ASN A 239 4.60 -12.26 1.05
N PRO A 240 5.43 -11.33 1.54
CA PRO A 240 6.32 -10.55 0.68
C PRO A 240 7.31 -11.42 -0.11
N ASP A 241 7.81 -12.51 0.47
CA ASP A 241 8.74 -13.43 -0.19
C ASP A 241 8.14 -14.07 -1.45
N GLN A 242 6.84 -14.37 -1.47
CA GLN A 242 6.18 -14.92 -2.66
C GLN A 242 5.71 -13.82 -3.60
N ALA A 243 5.30 -12.66 -3.07
CA ALA A 243 4.79 -11.55 -3.85
C ALA A 243 5.87 -10.75 -4.60
N LEU A 244 7.11 -10.74 -4.08
CA LEU A 244 8.22 -10.04 -4.74
C LEU A 244 8.84 -10.83 -5.90
N TYR A 245 8.71 -12.15 -5.91
CA TYR A 245 9.43 -13.06 -6.82
C TYR A 245 8.48 -14.00 -7.60
N GLY A 246 9.05 -14.81 -8.49
CA GLY A 246 8.36 -15.95 -9.10
C GLY A 246 7.34 -15.49 -10.14
N PRO A 247 6.03 -15.81 -10.00
CA PRO A 247 5.03 -15.42 -10.99
C PRO A 247 4.97 -13.91 -11.27
N TYR A 248 5.45 -13.07 -10.35
CA TYR A 248 5.43 -11.62 -10.44
C TYR A 248 6.68 -11.01 -11.09
N ASP A 249 7.70 -11.80 -11.45
CA ASP A 249 8.98 -11.27 -11.98
C ASP A 249 8.79 -10.46 -13.26
N ARG A 250 7.74 -10.74 -14.04
CA ARG A 250 7.42 -10.06 -15.31
C ARG A 250 6.39 -8.95 -15.18
N LEU A 251 5.90 -8.69 -13.97
CA LEU A 251 4.77 -7.81 -13.73
C LEU A 251 5.04 -6.37 -14.18
N LEU A 252 6.27 -5.89 -13.95
CA LEU A 252 6.71 -4.55 -14.36
C LEU A 252 7.00 -4.43 -15.88
N SER A 253 6.98 -5.56 -16.60
CA SER A 253 7.10 -5.60 -18.07
C SER A 253 5.75 -5.62 -18.79
N VAL A 254 4.63 -5.73 -18.05
CA VAL A 254 3.27 -5.71 -18.63
C VAL A 254 3.02 -4.37 -19.35
N PRO A 255 2.34 -4.35 -20.53
CA PRO A 255 2.04 -3.14 -21.29
C PRO A 255 0.98 -2.24 -20.63
N ALA A 256 1.20 -1.84 -19.38
CA ALA A 256 0.35 -0.90 -18.65
C ALA A 256 0.75 0.56 -18.88
N VAL A 257 -0.15 1.48 -18.54
CA VAL A 257 0.12 2.93 -18.55
C VAL A 257 1.20 3.23 -17.50
N PRO A 258 2.17 4.14 -17.79
CA PRO A 258 3.28 4.44 -16.87
C PRO A 258 2.88 4.76 -15.42
N ARG A 259 1.74 5.44 -15.23
CA ARG A 259 1.21 5.76 -13.90
C ARG A 259 0.89 4.51 -13.05
N ASP A 260 0.35 3.47 -13.67
CA ASP A 260 -0.03 2.24 -12.97
C ASP A 260 1.22 1.42 -12.62
N LEU A 261 2.20 1.38 -13.53
CA LEU A 261 3.52 0.80 -13.29
C LEU A 261 4.24 1.49 -12.14
N LEU A 262 4.25 2.82 -12.11
CA LEU A 262 4.83 3.61 -11.04
C LEU A 262 4.20 3.28 -9.68
N THR A 263 2.88 3.21 -9.64
CA THR A 263 2.13 2.87 -8.41
C THR A 263 2.53 1.50 -7.88
N LEU A 264 2.62 0.52 -8.78
CA LEU A 264 2.98 -0.86 -8.43
C LEU A 264 4.46 -0.98 -8.03
N ALA A 265 5.37 -0.35 -8.77
CA ALA A 265 6.79 -0.33 -8.48
C ALA A 265 7.07 0.31 -7.10
N ARG A 266 6.39 1.42 -6.76
CA ARG A 266 6.49 2.02 -5.41
C ARG A 266 6.05 1.04 -4.32
N CYS A 267 4.93 0.34 -4.51
CA CYS A 267 4.47 -0.67 -3.55
C CYS A 267 5.52 -1.78 -3.35
N ARG A 268 6.07 -2.31 -4.46
CA ARG A 268 7.10 -3.35 -4.41
C ARG A 268 8.39 -2.87 -3.76
N ILE A 269 8.85 -1.65 -4.06
CA ILE A 269 10.07 -1.06 -3.46
C ILE A 269 9.92 -0.91 -1.94
N VAL A 270 8.77 -0.41 -1.47
CA VAL A 270 8.50 -0.26 -0.03
C VAL A 270 8.58 -1.60 0.69
N VAL A 271 7.93 -2.62 0.14
CA VAL A 271 7.90 -3.96 0.72
C VAL A 271 9.27 -4.62 0.66
N ALA A 272 9.95 -4.56 -0.50
CA ALA A 272 11.30 -5.08 -0.67
C ALA A 272 12.31 -4.41 0.28
N GLY A 273 12.19 -3.10 0.48
CA GLY A 273 13.03 -2.34 1.41
C GLY A 273 12.81 -2.77 2.86
N ARG A 274 11.55 -2.96 3.25
CA ARG A 274 11.18 -3.46 4.59
C ARG A 274 11.79 -4.85 4.86
N GLU A 275 11.72 -5.74 3.88
CA GLU A 275 12.27 -7.11 3.97
C GLU A 275 13.78 -7.18 3.69
N GLY A 276 14.47 -6.06 3.45
CA GLY A 276 15.90 -6.04 3.15
C GLY A 276 16.28 -6.69 1.81
N ARG A 277 15.33 -6.79 0.87
CA ARG A 277 15.49 -7.40 -0.46
C ARG A 277 16.02 -6.40 -1.49
N GLY A 278 17.21 -5.84 -1.25
CA GLY A 278 17.79 -4.81 -2.13
C GLY A 278 17.96 -5.23 -3.61
N GLY A 279 18.15 -6.53 -3.87
CA GLY A 279 18.17 -7.07 -5.24
C GLY A 279 16.85 -6.90 -5.99
N ALA A 280 15.71 -7.04 -5.30
CA ALA A 280 14.39 -6.83 -5.90
C ALA A 280 14.18 -5.35 -6.26
N ILE A 281 14.56 -4.42 -5.37
CA ILE A 281 14.52 -2.97 -5.66
C ILE A 281 15.34 -2.64 -6.92
N LYS A 282 16.57 -3.14 -7.02
CA LYS A 282 17.41 -2.93 -8.21
C LYS A 282 16.75 -3.49 -9.48
N SER A 283 16.23 -4.71 -9.41
CA SER A 283 15.56 -5.34 -10.55
C SER A 283 14.33 -4.54 -10.99
N ASP A 284 13.51 -4.11 -10.03
CA ASP A 284 12.30 -3.34 -10.30
C ASP A 284 12.62 -1.97 -10.91
N LEU A 285 13.62 -1.26 -10.38
CA LEU A 285 14.10 0.00 -10.97
C LEU A 285 14.57 -0.20 -12.41
N ALA A 286 15.37 -1.25 -12.68
CA ALA A 286 15.85 -1.55 -14.02
C ALA A 286 14.69 -1.88 -14.99
N ALA A 287 13.67 -2.61 -14.52
CA ALA A 287 12.54 -3.03 -15.35
C ALA A 287 11.64 -1.86 -15.81
N VAL A 288 11.53 -0.79 -15.00
CA VAL A 288 10.63 0.35 -15.31
C VAL A 288 11.35 1.58 -15.84
N LYS A 289 12.68 1.65 -15.73
CA LYS A 289 13.50 2.85 -16.01
C LYS A 289 13.13 3.55 -17.31
N ASP A 290 13.28 2.88 -18.45
CA ASP A 290 13.12 3.53 -19.76
C ASP A 290 11.68 4.04 -19.95
N ARG A 291 10.69 3.21 -19.62
CA ARG A 291 9.26 3.54 -19.77
C ARG A 291 8.81 4.70 -18.89
N VAL A 292 9.35 4.78 -17.66
CA VAL A 292 9.00 5.87 -16.73
C VAL A 292 9.71 7.16 -17.12
N ARG A 293 10.96 7.10 -17.56
CA ARG A 293 11.71 8.28 -18.02
C ARG A 293 11.12 8.88 -19.29
N ASP A 294 10.73 8.05 -20.25
CA ASP A 294 10.04 8.48 -21.46
C ASP A 294 8.72 9.20 -21.14
N TYR A 295 8.08 8.83 -20.03
CA TYR A 295 6.86 9.46 -19.53
C TYR A 295 7.12 10.76 -18.76
N SER A 296 8.01 10.72 -17.75
CA SER A 296 8.34 11.85 -16.90
C SER A 296 9.60 11.58 -16.06
N ASP A 297 10.68 12.33 -16.32
CA ASP A 297 11.89 12.28 -15.50
C ASP A 297 11.63 12.68 -14.03
N SER A 298 10.61 13.51 -13.76
CA SER A 298 10.22 13.88 -12.39
C SER A 298 9.60 12.71 -11.63
N GLU A 299 8.77 11.90 -12.31
CA GLU A 299 8.23 10.68 -11.71
C GLU A 299 9.30 9.61 -11.52
N TRP A 300 10.25 9.52 -12.46
CA TRP A 300 11.44 8.66 -12.28
C TRP A 300 12.27 9.10 -11.07
N LEU A 301 12.54 10.41 -10.91
CA LEU A 301 13.22 10.96 -9.74
C LEU A 301 12.49 10.58 -8.44
N GLY A 302 11.16 10.74 -8.40
CA GLY A 302 10.35 10.34 -7.25
C GLY A 302 10.48 8.85 -6.89
N LEU A 303 10.56 7.97 -7.89
CA LEU A 303 10.76 6.54 -7.69
C LEU A 303 12.17 6.21 -7.19
N VAL A 304 13.21 6.84 -7.76
CA VAL A 304 14.61 6.68 -7.34
C VAL A 304 14.81 7.14 -5.90
N VAL A 305 14.19 8.25 -5.49
CA VAL A 305 14.23 8.76 -4.12
C VAL A 305 13.53 7.81 -3.15
N ALA A 306 12.36 7.26 -3.54
CA ALA A 306 11.69 6.24 -2.73
C ALA A 306 12.55 4.97 -2.52
N ALA A 307 13.34 4.57 -3.52
CA ALA A 307 14.32 3.49 -3.36
C ALA A 307 15.53 3.91 -2.51
N ALA A 308 16.01 5.14 -2.67
CA ALA A 308 17.13 5.69 -1.92
C ALA A 308 16.83 5.74 -0.42
N ASP A 309 15.59 6.09 -0.04
CA ASP A 309 15.13 6.07 1.36
C ASP A 309 15.36 4.73 2.07
N TRP A 310 15.37 3.61 1.32
CA TRP A 310 15.74 2.29 1.83
C TRP A 310 17.23 1.99 1.68
N GLY A 311 17.85 2.44 0.58
CA GLY A 311 19.27 2.24 0.29
C GLY A 311 20.22 2.88 1.32
N VAL A 312 19.88 4.05 1.87
CA VAL A 312 20.74 4.79 2.83
C VAL A 312 21.04 4.00 4.11
N TRP A 313 20.21 3.00 4.45
CA TRP A 313 20.38 2.16 5.64
C TRP A 313 21.39 1.02 5.45
N THR A 314 21.88 0.81 4.21
CA THR A 314 22.88 -0.22 3.90
C THR A 314 24.02 0.41 3.10
N PRO A 315 24.95 1.11 3.77
CA PRO A 315 26.06 1.79 3.09
C PRO A 315 26.90 0.83 2.24
N GLY A 316 27.17 1.21 0.99
CA GLY A 316 27.83 0.37 -0.01
C GLY A 316 26.93 -0.74 -0.57
N GLY A 317 25.64 -0.75 -0.23
CA GLY A 317 24.67 -1.70 -0.74
C GLY A 317 24.29 -1.44 -2.19
N VAL A 318 23.81 -2.49 -2.85
CA VAL A 318 23.42 -2.47 -4.27
C VAL A 318 22.38 -1.39 -4.59
N VAL A 319 21.43 -1.14 -3.68
CA VAL A 319 20.39 -0.10 -3.87
C VAL A 319 20.99 1.30 -3.80
N GLU A 320 21.87 1.56 -2.82
CA GLU A 320 22.50 2.87 -2.67
C GLU A 320 23.36 3.22 -3.90
N GLU A 321 24.13 2.26 -4.41
CA GLU A 321 24.96 2.44 -5.61
C GLU A 321 24.12 2.77 -6.86
N VAL A 322 23.03 2.03 -7.08
CA VAL A 322 22.10 2.28 -8.19
C VAL A 322 21.45 3.65 -8.04
N CYS A 323 20.90 3.97 -6.87
CA CYS A 323 20.25 5.27 -6.64
C CYS A 323 21.23 6.44 -6.79
N ARG A 324 22.46 6.33 -6.27
CA ARG A 324 23.49 7.36 -6.43
C ARG A 324 23.83 7.62 -7.90
N THR A 325 23.94 6.55 -8.69
CA THR A 325 24.20 6.65 -10.14
C THR A 325 23.05 7.33 -10.87
N GLU A 326 21.80 6.94 -10.58
CA GLU A 326 20.62 7.55 -11.20
C GLU A 326 20.42 9.02 -10.77
N LEU A 327 20.59 9.34 -9.48
CA LEU A 327 20.46 10.71 -8.97
C LEU A 327 21.51 11.65 -9.59
N ALA A 328 22.74 11.18 -9.80
CA ALA A 328 23.76 11.96 -10.51
C ALA A 328 23.33 12.28 -11.96
N GLY A 329 22.67 11.34 -12.63
CA GLY A 329 22.10 11.54 -13.96
C GLY A 329 20.88 12.47 -14.00
N LEU A 330 20.22 12.71 -12.86
CA LEU A 330 19.02 13.54 -12.72
C LEU A 330 19.29 14.92 -12.11
N LYS A 331 20.56 15.30 -11.90
CA LYS A 331 20.94 16.53 -11.21
C LYS A 331 20.37 17.81 -11.83
N TYR A 332 20.08 17.82 -13.13
CA TYR A 332 19.42 18.97 -13.78
C TYR A 332 18.02 19.27 -13.23
N LEU A 333 17.37 18.32 -12.56
CA LEU A 333 16.06 18.49 -11.91
C LEU A 333 16.14 19.16 -10.54
N GLU A 334 17.33 19.30 -9.94
CA GLU A 334 17.55 19.83 -8.58
C GLU A 334 16.97 21.24 -8.41
N LEU A 335 17.00 22.08 -9.46
CA LEU A 335 16.42 23.42 -9.41
C LEU A 335 14.90 23.44 -9.18
N ASN A 336 14.18 22.46 -9.73
CA ASN A 336 12.71 22.38 -9.64
C ASN A 336 12.25 21.41 -8.54
N HIS A 337 13.11 20.48 -8.14
CA HIS A 337 12.79 19.38 -7.23
C HIS A 337 13.81 19.26 -6.09
N GLY A 338 14.42 20.38 -5.65
CA GLY A 338 15.47 20.39 -4.62
C GLY A 338 15.09 19.64 -3.35
N GLY A 339 13.85 19.78 -2.88
CA GLY A 339 13.36 19.06 -1.69
C GLY A 339 13.39 17.52 -1.80
N LEU A 340 13.43 16.95 -3.01
CA LEU A 340 13.63 15.51 -3.19
C LEU A 340 15.09 15.09 -3.03
N PHE A 341 16.04 15.96 -3.41
CA PHE A 341 17.47 15.74 -3.17
C PHE A 341 17.82 15.96 -1.70
N ASP A 342 17.31 17.04 -1.10
CA ASP A 342 17.42 17.31 0.34
C ASP A 342 16.93 16.12 1.18
N ARG A 343 15.80 15.50 0.77
CA ARG A 343 15.29 14.29 1.43
C ARG A 343 16.30 13.14 1.42
N VAL A 344 17.03 12.92 0.33
CA VAL A 344 18.04 11.85 0.26
C VAL A 344 19.23 12.18 1.17
N GLU A 345 19.68 13.43 1.18
CA GLU A 345 20.76 13.89 2.06
C GLU A 345 20.39 13.80 3.54
N ASP A 346 19.18 14.24 3.90
CA ASP A 346 18.62 14.09 5.24
C ASP A 346 18.53 12.61 5.63
N GLY A 347 18.09 11.75 4.70
CA GLY A 347 18.01 10.30 4.93
C GLY A 347 19.38 9.68 5.19
N GLN A 348 20.41 10.12 4.46
CA GLN A 348 21.81 9.70 4.71
C GLN A 348 22.30 10.18 6.08
N ALA A 349 22.01 11.42 6.46
CA ALA A 349 22.39 11.97 7.75
C ALA A 349 21.71 11.22 8.91
N VAL A 350 20.41 10.94 8.79
CA VAL A 350 19.64 10.16 9.76
C VAL A 350 20.17 8.73 9.85
N ALA A 351 20.37 8.04 8.72
CA ALA A 351 20.88 6.68 8.71
C ALA A 351 22.29 6.61 9.32
N ALA A 352 23.18 7.56 9.00
CA ALA A 352 24.50 7.64 9.60
C ALA A 352 24.45 7.86 11.12
N ALA A 353 23.55 8.74 11.59
CA ALA A 353 23.36 9.01 13.01
C ALA A 353 22.83 7.78 13.77
N VAL A 354 21.90 7.02 13.17
CA VAL A 354 21.37 5.79 13.74
C VAL A 354 22.41 4.67 13.75
N LEU A 355 23.06 4.40 12.61
CA LEU A 355 24.04 3.33 12.45
C LEU A 355 25.31 3.55 13.29
N LYS A 356 25.65 4.81 13.60
CA LYS A 356 26.74 5.14 14.52
C LYS A 356 26.40 4.81 15.98
N SER A 357 25.12 4.84 16.35
CA SER A 357 24.69 4.55 17.72
C SER A 357 24.69 3.05 17.99
N LYS A 358 25.79 2.56 18.56
CA LYS A 358 25.92 1.13 18.95
C LYS A 358 24.94 0.71 20.05
N SER A 359 24.32 1.67 20.72
CA SER A 359 23.42 1.44 21.84
C SER A 359 21.99 1.12 21.43
N LEU A 360 21.58 1.44 20.19
CA LEU A 360 20.20 1.31 19.74
C LEU A 360 19.90 -0.14 19.30
N PRO A 361 18.91 -0.83 19.91
CA PRO A 361 18.46 -2.15 19.49
C PRO A 361 17.98 -2.16 18.03
N LEU A 362 18.14 -3.32 17.38
CA LEU A 362 17.77 -3.52 15.97
C LEU A 362 16.28 -3.29 15.72
N GLU A 363 15.43 -3.57 16.71
CA GLU A 363 13.98 -3.35 16.66
C GLU A 363 13.65 -1.86 16.53
N LEU A 364 14.37 -1.01 17.27
CA LEU A 364 14.18 0.45 17.20
C LEU A 364 14.78 1.03 15.92
N VAL A 365 15.92 0.50 15.45
CA VAL A 365 16.46 0.84 14.12
C VAL A 365 15.44 0.50 13.04
N ALA A 366 14.76 -0.65 13.12
CA ALA A 366 13.76 -1.06 12.16
C ALA A 366 12.53 -0.12 12.14
N VAL A 367 12.08 0.37 13.30
CA VAL A 367 11.01 1.38 13.40
C VAL A 367 11.41 2.69 12.73
N VAL A 368 12.58 3.25 13.08
CA VAL A 368 13.05 4.52 12.52
C VAL A 368 13.25 4.39 11.00
N ARG A 369 13.84 3.28 10.54
CA ARG A 369 14.01 2.97 9.12
C ARG A 369 12.67 2.93 8.38
N ALA A 370 11.72 2.16 8.89
CA ALA A 370 10.40 2.01 8.25
C ALA A 370 9.62 3.32 8.23
N PHE A 371 9.67 4.09 9.33
CA PHE A 371 9.00 5.39 9.44
C PHE A 371 9.63 6.47 8.54
N TRP A 372 10.95 6.42 8.34
CA TRP A 372 11.63 7.32 7.39
C TRP A 372 11.21 7.00 5.95
N ALA A 373 11.34 5.73 5.58
CA ALA A 373 11.21 5.29 4.19
C ALA A 373 9.77 5.13 3.70
N GLY A 374 8.79 5.19 4.60
CA GLY A 374 7.38 5.22 4.26
C GLY A 374 6.67 6.32 5.05
N SER A 375 5.87 7.15 4.38
CA SER A 375 5.05 8.21 5.01
C SER A 375 4.00 7.68 6.00
N ALA A 376 3.97 6.38 6.31
CA ALA A 376 2.97 5.66 7.09
C ALA A 376 3.54 5.05 8.38
N VAL A 377 2.66 4.50 9.21
CA VAL A 377 3.01 3.78 10.44
C VAL A 377 3.80 2.51 10.10
N PRO A 378 4.92 2.21 10.81
CA PRO A 378 5.60 0.93 10.64
C PRO A 378 4.62 -0.23 10.88
N GLY A 379 4.81 -1.34 10.18
CA GLY A 379 3.92 -2.49 10.32
C GLY A 379 3.84 -2.99 11.76
N ARG A 380 2.65 -3.46 12.18
CA ARG A 380 2.34 -3.87 13.56
C ARG A 380 3.42 -4.75 14.19
N ARG A 381 3.89 -5.78 13.49
CA ARG A 381 4.97 -6.66 13.97
C ARG A 381 6.26 -5.92 14.35
N VAL A 382 6.65 -4.90 13.58
CA VAL A 382 7.85 -4.10 13.83
C VAL A 382 7.64 -3.19 15.05
N MET A 383 6.44 -2.60 15.16
CA MET A 383 6.05 -1.79 16.32
C MET A 383 6.00 -2.64 17.59
N ASP A 384 5.34 -3.80 17.58
CA ASP A 384 5.20 -4.68 18.73
C ASP A 384 6.57 -5.14 19.27
N ALA A 385 7.51 -5.47 18.37
CA ALA A 385 8.87 -5.83 18.75
C ALA A 385 9.60 -4.67 19.45
N ALA A 386 9.52 -3.46 18.88
CA ALA A 386 10.10 -2.26 19.48
C ALA A 386 9.48 -1.90 20.83
N ILE A 387 8.15 -1.97 20.93
CA ILE A 387 7.38 -1.69 22.13
C ILE A 387 7.76 -2.69 23.23
N SER A 388 7.76 -3.99 22.93
CA SER A 388 8.13 -5.05 23.88
C SER A 388 9.54 -4.86 24.44
N VAL A 389 10.47 -4.44 23.59
CA VAL A 389 11.85 -4.15 24.00
C VAL A 389 11.90 -2.97 24.98
N ILE A 390 11.19 -1.87 24.71
CA ILE A 390 11.10 -0.73 25.63
C ILE A 390 10.35 -1.10 26.93
N GLU A 391 9.29 -1.90 26.81
CA GLU A 391 8.44 -2.34 27.91
C GLU A 391 9.19 -3.16 28.96
N SER A 392 10.14 -3.98 28.52
CA SER A 392 10.92 -4.84 29.41
C SER A 392 11.74 -4.06 30.45
N ASP A 393 12.18 -2.83 30.15
CA ASP A 393 12.97 -1.99 31.06
C ASP A 393 12.87 -0.49 30.69
N PRO A 394 11.74 0.18 30.97
CA PRO A 394 11.51 1.56 30.54
C PRO A 394 12.54 2.56 31.11
N ALA A 395 13.06 2.30 32.31
CA ALA A 395 14.07 3.14 32.93
C ALA A 395 15.41 3.06 32.17
N ARG A 396 15.84 1.86 31.77
CA ARG A 396 17.03 1.71 30.92
C ARG A 396 16.85 2.40 29.57
N TYR A 397 15.68 2.30 28.94
CA TYR A 397 15.43 2.94 27.65
C TYR A 397 15.42 4.46 27.73
N LEU A 398 14.97 5.02 28.85
CA LEU A 398 15.09 6.46 29.10
C LEU A 398 16.56 6.92 29.08
N PHE A 399 17.44 6.21 29.78
CA PHE A 399 18.89 6.51 29.78
C PHE A 399 19.52 6.30 28.41
N MET A 400 19.15 5.22 27.73
CA MET A 400 19.65 4.92 26.39
C MET A 400 19.24 6.00 25.39
N PHE A 401 18.01 6.52 25.46
CA PHE A 401 17.58 7.61 24.59
C PHE A 401 18.31 8.93 24.87
N ASP A 402 18.69 9.22 26.11
CA ASP A 402 19.55 10.38 26.38
C ASP A 402 20.95 10.22 25.78
N TYR A 403 21.47 8.99 25.80
CA TYR A 403 22.74 8.66 25.18
C TYR A 403 22.66 8.84 23.65
N VAL A 404 21.61 8.31 23.02
CA VAL A 404 21.32 8.51 21.59
C VAL A 404 21.14 9.99 21.27
N LEU A 405 20.40 10.74 22.09
CA LEU A 405 20.20 12.19 21.92
C LEU A 405 21.52 12.95 21.93
N ARG A 406 22.47 12.55 22.78
CA ARG A 406 23.81 13.15 22.85
C ARG A 406 24.71 12.77 21.67
N GLU A 407 24.68 11.51 21.24
CA GLU A 407 25.54 11.01 20.17
C GLU A 407 25.05 11.37 18.76
N SER A 408 23.73 11.32 18.56
CA SER A 408 23.07 11.30 17.27
C SER A 408 22.10 12.48 17.09
N GLY A 409 21.90 13.30 18.12
CA GLY A 409 20.96 14.41 18.12
C GLY A 409 19.50 13.97 18.32
N GLU A 410 18.59 14.94 18.26
CA GLU A 410 17.17 14.73 18.58
C GLU A 410 16.38 14.03 17.47
N THR A 411 16.89 14.03 16.25
CA THR A 411 16.17 13.55 15.06
C THR A 411 15.73 12.09 15.21
N VAL A 412 16.60 11.20 15.72
CA VAL A 412 16.28 9.78 15.89
C VAL A 412 15.12 9.59 16.87
N ILE A 413 15.17 10.28 18.02
CA ILE A 413 14.13 10.19 19.04
C ILE A 413 12.82 10.79 18.53
N ARG A 414 12.85 11.93 17.83
CA ARG A 414 11.66 12.53 17.22
C ARG A 414 10.99 11.60 16.21
N LEU A 415 11.76 10.91 15.37
CA LEU A 415 11.22 9.96 14.41
C LEU A 415 10.55 8.78 15.12
N LEU A 416 11.19 8.24 16.16
CA LEU A 416 10.62 7.17 16.98
C LEU A 416 9.33 7.61 17.69
N THR A 417 9.35 8.78 18.32
CA THR A 417 8.17 9.39 18.98
C THR A 417 7.01 9.52 18.00
N ARG A 418 7.23 10.09 16.81
CA ARG A 418 6.18 10.22 15.80
C ARG A 418 5.67 8.88 15.29
N ALA A 419 6.53 7.86 15.19
CA ALA A 419 6.11 6.51 14.82
C ALA A 419 5.16 5.91 15.86
N LEU A 420 5.48 6.07 17.15
CA LEU A 420 4.65 5.62 18.27
C LEU A 420 3.32 6.40 18.35
N GLU A 421 3.34 7.71 18.18
CA GLU A 421 2.12 8.54 18.16
C GLU A 421 1.16 8.11 17.07
N ARG A 422 1.65 7.88 15.85
CA ARG A 422 0.78 7.40 14.76
C ARG A 422 0.30 5.97 14.97
N TYR A 423 1.10 5.12 15.60
CA TYR A 423 0.67 3.76 15.94
C TYR A 423 -0.49 3.77 16.92
N LEU A 424 -0.37 4.55 18.00
CA LEU A 424 -1.44 4.74 18.99
C LEU A 424 -2.70 5.37 18.38
N ALA A 425 -2.54 6.38 17.51
CA ALA A 425 -3.68 7.00 16.84
C ALA A 425 -4.43 6.03 15.90
N GLY A 426 -3.77 4.96 15.43
CA GLY A 426 -4.39 3.94 14.57
C GLY A 426 -5.06 2.79 15.34
N SER A 427 -4.75 2.64 16.63
CA SER A 427 -5.51 1.77 17.52
C SER A 427 -6.67 2.56 18.11
N ASP A 428 -7.93 2.16 17.88
CA ASP A 428 -9.18 2.77 18.37
C ASP A 428 -9.30 2.82 19.92
N THR A 429 -8.29 3.37 20.59
CA THR A 429 -8.13 3.39 22.05
C THR A 429 -8.35 4.77 22.64
N SER A 430 -9.05 5.65 21.89
CA SER A 430 -9.33 7.03 22.27
C SER A 430 -10.41 7.15 23.34
N ASP A 431 -10.33 6.37 24.42
CA ASP A 431 -10.90 6.79 25.70
C ASP A 431 -9.95 7.84 26.28
N GLU A 432 -9.95 9.03 25.65
CA GLU A 432 -9.21 10.20 26.07
C GLU A 432 -9.73 10.61 27.46
N THR A 433 -9.04 10.13 28.49
CA THR A 433 -9.39 10.43 29.87
C THR A 433 -8.89 11.84 30.16
N ASP A 434 -9.80 12.82 30.14
CA ASP A 434 -9.48 14.20 30.50
C ASP A 434 -9.20 14.30 32.01
N TYR A 435 -7.98 14.65 32.39
CA TYR A 435 -7.58 14.79 33.79
C TYR A 435 -7.65 16.25 34.22
N PRO A 436 -8.48 16.61 35.23
CA PRO A 436 -8.48 17.96 35.77
C PRO A 436 -7.07 18.36 36.24
N ALA A 437 -6.60 19.54 35.85
CA ALA A 437 -5.24 20.01 36.18
C ALA A 437 -4.94 19.94 37.69
N ASP A 438 -5.93 20.16 38.55
CA ASP A 438 -5.78 20.05 40.01
C ASP A 438 -5.47 18.62 40.47
N LEU A 439 -6.04 17.61 39.81
CA LEU A 439 -5.76 16.21 40.09
C LEU A 439 -4.34 15.85 39.67
N ILE A 440 -3.91 16.29 38.48
CA ILE A 440 -2.52 16.12 38.01
C ILE A 440 -1.55 16.77 38.98
N ARG A 441 -1.80 18.02 39.41
CA ARG A 441 -0.96 18.71 40.40
C ARG A 441 -0.95 18.00 41.75
N ALA A 442 -2.08 17.43 42.18
CA ALA A 442 -2.15 16.64 43.41
C ALA A 442 -1.27 15.39 43.31
N ARG A 443 -1.29 14.68 42.18
CA ARG A 443 -0.39 13.54 41.90
C ARG A 443 1.08 13.96 41.90
N ALA A 444 1.41 15.06 41.23
CA ALA A 444 2.76 15.60 41.13
C ALA A 444 3.39 15.97 42.50
N ARG A 445 2.60 16.23 43.56
CA ARG A 445 3.12 16.48 44.92
C ARG A 445 3.96 15.34 45.48
N HIS A 446 3.72 14.13 45.01
CA HIS A 446 4.43 12.94 45.46
C HIS A 446 5.80 12.77 44.78
N VAL A 447 6.07 13.51 43.71
CA VAL A 447 7.37 13.52 43.04
C VAL A 447 8.31 14.45 43.79
N ARG A 448 9.35 13.88 44.39
CA ARG A 448 10.41 14.66 45.05
C ARG A 448 11.40 15.14 43.99
N VAL A 449 11.39 16.44 43.70
CA VAL A 449 12.44 17.09 42.90
C VAL A 449 13.45 17.71 43.85
N SER A 450 14.70 17.30 43.72
CA SER A 450 15.81 17.92 44.44
C SER A 450 16.07 19.32 43.87
N GLY A 451 15.87 20.37 44.67
CA GLY A 451 16.04 21.77 44.25
C GLY A 451 17.50 22.18 44.00
N GLU A 452 18.43 21.24 43.83
CA GLU A 452 19.85 21.52 43.66
C GLU A 452 20.22 21.80 42.20
N THR A 453 21.09 22.79 42.04
CA THR A 453 21.44 23.50 40.81
C THR A 453 22.08 22.65 39.71
N ARG A 454 21.95 23.16 38.47
CA ARG A 454 22.31 22.67 37.13
C ARG A 454 23.61 21.85 36.92
N SER A 455 24.52 21.71 37.88
CA SER A 455 25.87 21.14 37.66
C SER A 455 25.98 19.61 37.78
N GLY A 456 24.91 18.90 38.13
CA GLY A 456 24.85 17.43 38.20
C GLY A 456 23.77 16.79 37.32
N TRP A 457 23.36 17.51 36.26
CA TRP A 457 22.09 17.34 35.54
C TRP A 457 21.73 15.90 35.15
N PHE A 458 22.66 15.10 34.62
CA PHE A 458 22.33 13.78 34.08
C PHE A 458 22.08 12.67 35.13
N GLN A 459 22.85 12.61 36.22
CA GLN A 459 22.75 11.47 37.16
C GLN A 459 21.61 11.64 38.17
N LYS A 460 21.39 12.86 38.69
CA LYS A 460 20.32 13.10 39.67
C LYS A 460 18.93 13.03 39.03
N GLN A 461 18.78 13.58 37.82
CA GLN A 461 17.49 13.59 37.13
C GLN A 461 17.03 12.21 36.66
N PHE A 462 17.92 11.24 36.51
CA PHE A 462 17.52 9.89 36.10
C PHE A 462 16.49 9.28 37.06
N SER A 463 16.76 9.35 38.37
CA SER A 463 15.84 8.82 39.39
C SER A 463 14.52 9.58 39.45
N GLU A 464 14.56 10.90 39.24
CA GLU A 464 13.38 11.77 39.23
C GLU A 464 12.52 11.47 37.99
N ARG A 465 13.12 11.39 36.80
CA ARG A 465 12.42 11.07 35.55
C ARG A 465 11.84 9.67 35.55
N ALA A 466 12.55 8.67 36.08
CA ALA A 466 12.01 7.33 36.23
C ALA A 466 10.80 7.31 37.19
N THR A 467 10.81 8.14 38.23
CA THR A 467 9.67 8.30 39.14
C THR A 467 8.50 8.98 38.46
N VAL A 468 8.74 10.06 37.71
CA VAL A 468 7.72 10.75 36.91
C VAL A 468 7.12 9.81 35.87
N LEU A 469 7.95 9.09 35.10
CA LEU A 469 7.50 8.13 34.10
C LEU A 469 6.58 7.07 34.71
N LYS A 470 6.93 6.49 35.87
CA LYS A 470 6.08 5.54 36.58
C LYS A 470 4.71 6.13 36.92
N LEU A 471 4.66 7.37 37.38
CA LEU A 471 3.42 8.08 37.69
C LEU A 471 2.58 8.29 36.42
N LEU A 472 3.19 8.82 35.34
CA LEU A 472 2.52 9.06 34.07
C LEU A 472 1.97 7.78 33.43
N VAL A 473 2.70 6.67 33.55
CA VAL A 473 2.25 5.37 33.03
C VAL A 473 1.14 4.78 33.90
N ALA A 474 1.24 4.89 35.24
CA ALA A 474 0.24 4.32 36.15
C ALA A 474 -1.12 4.99 36.00
N ASP A 475 -1.13 6.32 35.89
CA ASP A 475 -2.35 7.11 35.74
C ASP A 475 -2.66 7.42 34.25
N ALA A 476 -1.91 6.89 33.29
CA ALA A 476 -2.08 7.18 31.85
C ALA A 476 -2.17 8.69 31.52
N ILE A 477 -1.43 9.53 32.24
CA ILE A 477 -1.40 10.99 32.05
C ILE A 477 -0.42 11.32 30.94
N ASP A 478 -0.85 12.10 29.95
CA ASP A 478 0.02 12.55 28.87
C ASP A 478 1.15 13.47 29.40
N PRO A 479 2.43 13.26 29.04
CA PRO A 479 3.54 14.12 29.45
C PRO A 479 3.32 15.61 29.18
N ALA A 480 2.73 16.00 28.05
CA ALA A 480 2.45 17.39 27.71
C ALA A 480 1.33 17.97 28.59
N GLU A 481 0.27 17.19 28.84
CA GLU A 481 -0.79 17.56 29.78
C GLU A 481 -0.24 17.76 31.20
N PHE A 482 0.62 16.84 31.66
CA PHE A 482 1.32 16.95 32.93
C PHE A 482 2.16 18.22 33.04
N ALA A 483 2.96 18.51 32.00
CA ALA A 483 3.80 19.69 31.95
C ALA A 483 2.96 20.98 31.96
N ASN A 484 1.84 21.02 31.24
CA ASN A 484 0.93 22.16 31.19
C ASN A 484 0.25 22.39 32.53
N ALA A 485 -0.24 21.33 33.18
CA ALA A 485 -0.86 21.42 34.50
C ALA A 485 0.11 21.97 35.55
N CYS A 486 1.38 21.54 35.51
CA CYS A 486 2.42 22.00 36.44
C CYS A 486 2.91 23.43 36.15
N PHE A 487 2.90 23.88 34.89
CA PHE A 487 3.40 25.21 34.51
C PHE A 487 2.64 26.36 35.21
N GLY A 488 1.33 26.20 35.40
CA GLY A 488 0.48 27.23 36.00
C GLY A 488 0.55 27.35 37.53
N ASP A 489 1.30 26.48 38.21
CA ASP A 489 1.34 26.47 39.68
C ASP A 489 2.33 27.52 40.24
N PRO A 490 1.98 28.24 41.33
CA PRO A 490 2.87 29.21 41.95
C PRO A 490 4.10 28.60 42.62
N ASP A 491 4.08 27.33 43.04
CA ASP A 491 5.22 26.68 43.70
C ASP A 491 6.32 26.34 42.67
N PRO A 492 7.56 26.82 42.89
CA PRO A 492 8.66 26.65 41.95
C PRO A 492 9.00 25.20 41.62
N ARG A 493 8.63 24.23 42.48
CA ARG A 493 8.84 22.80 42.23
C ARG A 493 8.05 22.30 41.02
N TYR A 494 6.82 22.81 40.82
CA TYR A 494 6.00 22.41 39.67
C TYR A 494 6.52 23.01 38.37
N ARG A 495 7.07 24.23 38.39
CA ARG A 495 7.75 24.78 37.22
C ARG A 495 8.95 23.94 36.82
N ALA A 496 9.75 23.50 37.81
CA ALA A 496 10.86 22.58 37.55
C ALA A 496 10.38 21.24 36.95
N LEU A 497 9.25 20.70 37.43
CA LEU A 497 8.62 19.50 36.83
C LEU A 497 8.12 19.75 35.40
N SER A 498 7.49 20.90 35.15
CA SER A 498 7.02 21.28 33.82
C SER A 498 8.18 21.39 32.83
N GLU A 499 9.27 22.06 33.22
CA GLU A 499 10.50 22.13 32.41
C GLU A 499 11.14 20.77 32.20
N LEU A 500 11.16 19.91 33.22
CA LEU A 500 11.70 18.55 33.15
C LEU A 500 10.93 17.67 32.16
N VAL A 501 9.60 17.77 32.13
CA VAL A 501 8.74 16.86 31.35
C VAL A 501 8.45 17.43 29.96
N GLY A 502 8.11 18.71 29.85
CA GLY A 502 7.62 19.31 28.61
C GLY A 502 8.65 19.38 27.48
N GLY A 503 9.95 19.35 27.82
CA GLY A 503 11.06 19.39 26.86
C GLY A 503 11.78 18.05 26.68
N ASP A 504 11.26 16.95 27.21
CA ASP A 504 11.98 15.67 27.27
C ASP A 504 11.48 14.66 26.22
N PRO A 505 12.12 14.60 25.03
CA PRO A 505 11.71 13.70 23.97
C PRO A 505 11.92 12.21 24.33
N SER A 506 12.90 11.90 25.19
CA SER A 506 13.16 10.53 25.66
C SER A 506 12.01 10.04 26.54
N LEU A 507 11.57 10.87 27.50
CA LEU A 507 10.45 10.54 28.38
C LEU A 507 9.15 10.38 27.58
N ARG A 508 8.90 11.27 26.61
CA ARG A 508 7.75 11.16 25.71
C ARG A 508 7.77 9.85 24.92
N ALA A 509 8.90 9.49 24.30
CA ALA A 509 9.03 8.25 23.54
C ALA A 509 8.78 7.00 24.41
N VAL A 510 9.36 6.94 25.61
CA VAL A 510 9.16 5.79 26.51
C VAL A 510 7.72 5.73 27.00
N TRP A 511 7.10 6.85 27.37
CA TRP A 511 5.69 6.88 27.79
C TRP A 511 4.76 6.38 26.67
N LEU A 512 4.96 6.83 25.43
CA LEU A 512 4.17 6.38 24.29
C LEU A 512 4.30 4.87 24.07
N ALA A 513 5.51 4.32 24.17
CA ALA A 513 5.71 2.87 24.07
C ALA A 513 4.98 2.12 25.19
N GLN A 514 4.97 2.65 26.42
CA GLN A 514 4.23 2.06 27.55
C GLN A 514 2.72 2.12 27.34
N MET A 515 2.19 3.19 26.74
CA MET A 515 0.77 3.27 26.39
C MET A 515 0.44 2.27 25.27
N ALA A 516 1.29 2.18 24.26
CA ALA A 516 1.11 1.25 23.14
C ALA A 516 1.16 -0.22 23.55
N ALA A 517 1.90 -0.57 24.61
CA ALA A 517 1.92 -1.92 25.17
C ALA A 517 0.61 -2.33 25.87
N LYS A 518 -0.21 -1.37 26.30
CA LYS A 518 -1.50 -1.62 26.96
C LYS A 518 -2.65 -1.86 25.98
N VAL A 519 -2.42 -1.57 24.70
CA VAL A 519 -3.35 -1.73 23.58
C VAL A 519 -3.16 -3.09 22.94
#